data_AF-X8DKY4-F1
#
_entry.id   AF-X8DKY4-F1
#
_cell.length_a   1.000
_cell.length_b   1.000
_cell.length_c   1.000
_cell.angle_alpha   90.00
_cell.angle_beta   90.00
_cell.angle_gamma   90.00
#
_symmetry.space_group_name_H-M   'P 1'
#
loop_
_entity.id
_entity.type
_entity.pdbx_description
1 polymer ?
#
loop_
_entity_poly.entity_id
_entity_poly.type
_entity_poly.pdbx_seq_one_letter_code
_entity_poly.pdbx_strand_id
1 'polypeptide(L)'
;MWLGAASTEWSRFMTASTPAGDASFVHSAMLYRSRRECLDFAVAFVADGMRNYEPVWLGLPPDKLASLSSALGPMTDDAEVTLADITEVGRNPGRLLGLAGAFVERHRHRPVRLIGEAVWAGRSAVEYPACVQHEALVNLAFDGRRVTAVCLYDASGWPTRSWRTLGSRIR
;
A
#
# COMPACT_ATOMS: atom_id res chain seq x y z
N MET A 1 10.66 -31.25 -7.91
CA MET A 1 11.48 -31.20 -6.68
C MET A 1 12.56 -30.15 -6.87
N TRP A 2 12.30 -28.95 -6.38
CA TRP A 2 13.29 -27.95 -6.01
C TRP A 2 12.70 -27.25 -4.78
N LEU A 3 13.33 -27.50 -3.64
CA LEU A 3 13.09 -26.82 -2.37
C LEU A 3 13.80 -25.46 -2.45
N GLY A 4 13.09 -24.41 -2.06
CA GLY A 4 13.63 -23.06 -1.96
C GLY A 4 12.85 -22.30 -0.90
N ALA A 5 13.06 -22.68 0.36
CA ALA A 5 12.77 -21.80 1.48
C ALA A 5 13.71 -20.59 1.35
N ALA A 6 13.15 -19.43 1.02
CA ALA A 6 13.79 -18.13 1.22
C ALA A 6 13.02 -17.43 2.34
N SER A 7 13.43 -17.75 3.56
CA SER A 7 13.28 -16.95 4.77
C SER A 7 13.72 -15.50 4.53
N THR A 8 12.84 -14.54 4.82
CA THR A 8 13.20 -13.34 5.59
C THR A 8 11.94 -12.88 6.31
N GLU A 9 12.00 -12.88 7.64
CA GLU A 9 11.00 -12.30 8.51
C GLU A 9 10.74 -10.85 8.08
N TRP A 10 9.62 -10.61 7.41
CA TRP A 10 9.19 -9.27 7.08
C TRP A 10 8.93 -8.50 8.38
N SER A 11 9.71 -7.45 8.59
CA SER A 11 9.67 -6.55 9.72
C SER A 11 8.22 -6.14 10.07
N ARG A 12 7.66 -6.70 11.15
CA ARG A 12 6.41 -6.30 11.83
C ARG A 12 5.28 -5.80 10.91
N PHE A 13 4.62 -6.71 10.20
CA PHE A 13 3.28 -6.44 9.69
C PHE A 13 2.31 -6.23 10.85
N MET A 14 1.52 -5.18 10.78
CA MET A 14 0.28 -5.06 11.56
C MET A 14 -0.86 -5.23 10.57
N THR A 15 -1.67 -6.27 10.77
CA THR A 15 -2.75 -6.64 9.87
C THR A 15 -4.09 -6.42 10.55
N ALA A 16 -4.97 -5.79 9.78
CA ALA A 16 -6.37 -5.59 10.01
C ALA A 16 -7.17 -6.47 9.05
N SER A 17 -8.20 -7.15 9.53
CA SER A 17 -9.02 -8.04 8.69
C SER A 17 -10.43 -8.11 9.25
N THR A 18 -11.41 -7.84 8.40
CA THR A 18 -12.83 -8.13 8.66
C THR A 18 -13.21 -9.38 7.86
N PRO A 19 -13.43 -10.56 8.48
CA PRO A 19 -13.91 -11.72 7.75
C PRO A 19 -15.44 -11.69 7.63
N ALA A 20 -15.95 -11.53 6.40
CA ALA A 20 -17.38 -11.73 6.08
C ALA A 20 -17.56 -12.20 4.63
N GLY A 21 -17.74 -13.52 4.42
CA GLY A 21 -18.01 -14.11 3.09
C GLY A 21 -16.90 -13.89 2.04
N ASP A 22 -17.22 -14.10 0.76
CA ASP A 22 -16.31 -13.93 -0.40
C ASP A 22 -15.71 -12.52 -0.55
N ALA A 23 -16.13 -11.55 0.28
CA ALA A 23 -15.62 -10.18 0.30
C ALA A 23 -14.77 -9.93 1.54
N SER A 24 -13.46 -10.22 1.44
CA SER A 24 -12.49 -9.93 2.50
C SER A 24 -11.71 -8.65 2.19
N PHE A 25 -11.80 -7.68 3.11
CA PHE A 25 -10.90 -6.53 3.14
C PHE A 25 -9.74 -6.80 4.11
N VAL A 26 -8.51 -6.60 3.63
CA VAL A 26 -7.29 -6.66 4.43
C VAL A 26 -6.59 -5.32 4.31
N HIS A 27 -6.29 -4.69 5.44
CA HIS A 27 -5.43 -3.50 5.50
C HIS A 27 -4.20 -3.84 6.34
N SER A 28 -3.00 -3.57 5.84
CA SER A 28 -1.78 -3.83 6.60
C SER A 28 -0.82 -2.66 6.55
N ALA A 29 -0.07 -2.46 7.62
CA ALA A 29 1.11 -1.59 7.60
C ALA A 29 2.35 -2.41 7.27
N MET A 30 3.22 -1.86 6.41
CA MET A 30 4.58 -2.32 6.23
C MET A 30 5.55 -1.19 6.57
N LEU A 31 6.43 -1.46 7.54
CA LEU A 31 7.48 -0.54 7.95
C LEU A 31 8.75 -0.92 7.22
N TYR A 32 9.39 0.02 6.55
CA TYR A 32 10.69 -0.19 5.93
C TYR A 32 11.73 0.76 6.53
N ARG A 33 12.99 0.35 6.54
CA ARG A 33 14.12 1.14 7.04
C ARG A 33 15.10 1.55 5.95
N SER A 34 14.91 1.04 4.74
CA SER A 34 15.70 1.43 3.58
C SER A 34 14.86 1.49 2.31
N ARG A 35 15.28 2.30 1.35
CA ARG A 35 14.67 2.35 0.01
C ARG A 35 14.63 0.97 -0.65
N ARG A 36 15.68 0.17 -0.45
CA ARG A 36 15.76 -1.19 -1.00
C ARG A 36 14.66 -2.10 -0.43
N GLU A 37 14.47 -2.10 0.89
CA GLU A 37 13.42 -2.89 1.55
C GLU A 37 12.02 -2.50 1.05
N CYS A 38 11.77 -1.20 0.87
CA CYS A 38 10.53 -0.69 0.27
C CYS A 38 10.33 -1.21 -1.17
N LEU A 39 11.37 -1.15 -2.00
CA LEU A 39 11.31 -1.57 -3.41
C LEU A 39 11.16 -3.09 -3.54
N ASP A 40 11.96 -3.86 -2.83
CA ASP A 40 11.92 -5.33 -2.85
C ASP A 40 10.52 -5.82 -2.46
N PHE A 41 9.91 -5.22 -1.43
CA PHE A 41 8.53 -5.49 -1.04
C PHE A 41 7.52 -5.10 -2.13
N ALA A 42 7.58 -3.86 -2.63
CA ALA A 42 6.62 -3.38 -3.63
C ALA A 42 6.69 -4.20 -4.93
N VAL A 43 7.89 -4.59 -5.37
CA VAL A 43 8.07 -5.45 -6.54
C VAL A 43 7.43 -6.82 -6.35
N ALA A 44 7.71 -7.47 -5.21
CA ALA A 44 7.11 -8.76 -4.89
C ALA A 44 5.57 -8.66 -4.82
N PHE A 45 5.06 -7.60 -4.17
CA PHE A 45 3.63 -7.36 -4.03
C PHE A 45 2.92 -7.20 -5.38
N VAL A 46 3.51 -6.45 -6.32
CA VAL A 46 2.98 -6.26 -7.68
C VAL A 46 3.06 -7.58 -8.45
N ALA A 47 4.22 -8.24 -8.47
CA ALA A 47 4.41 -9.48 -9.20
C ALA A 47 3.43 -10.58 -8.74
N ASP A 48 3.17 -10.67 -7.44
CA ASP A 48 2.18 -11.58 -6.88
C ASP A 48 0.75 -11.22 -7.29
N GLY A 49 0.40 -9.93 -7.34
CA GLY A 49 -0.90 -9.48 -7.84
C GLY A 49 -1.11 -9.89 -9.30
N MET A 50 -0.12 -9.59 -10.14
CA MET A 50 -0.16 -9.93 -11.57
C MET A 50 -0.26 -11.43 -11.80
N ARG A 51 0.46 -12.25 -11.03
CA ARG A 51 0.39 -13.72 -11.11
C ARG A 51 -1.01 -14.27 -10.78
N ASN A 52 -1.74 -13.58 -9.90
CA ASN A 52 -3.08 -13.97 -9.47
C ASN A 52 -4.19 -13.22 -10.22
N TYR A 53 -3.86 -12.45 -11.27
CA TYR A 53 -4.80 -11.61 -12.01
C TYR A 53 -5.53 -10.57 -11.13
N GLU A 54 -4.86 -10.08 -10.10
CA GLU A 54 -5.34 -9.06 -9.18
C GLU A 54 -4.75 -7.70 -9.59
N PRO A 55 -5.57 -6.75 -10.08
CA PRO A 55 -5.09 -5.45 -10.52
C PRO A 55 -4.43 -4.69 -9.36
N VAL A 56 -3.38 -3.92 -9.67
CA VAL A 56 -2.55 -3.27 -8.66
C VAL A 56 -2.55 -1.76 -8.84
N TRP A 57 -2.86 -1.04 -7.77
CA TRP A 57 -2.72 0.41 -7.70
C TRP A 57 -1.60 0.80 -6.75
N LEU A 58 -0.69 1.67 -7.22
CA LEU A 58 0.56 2.04 -6.54
C LEU A 58 0.59 3.57 -6.34
N GLY A 59 0.36 4.02 -5.12
CA GLY A 59 0.43 5.43 -4.73
C GLY A 59 1.70 5.77 -3.97
N LEU A 60 2.79 6.06 -4.69
CA LEU A 60 4.11 6.33 -4.09
C LEU A 60 4.67 7.69 -4.54
N PRO A 61 5.70 8.23 -3.86
CA PRO A 61 6.43 9.40 -4.35
C PRO A 61 7.12 9.15 -5.71
N PRO A 62 7.31 10.18 -6.55
CA PRO A 62 7.81 10.02 -7.93
C PRO A 62 9.14 9.30 -8.05
N ASP A 63 10.06 9.55 -7.11
CA ASP A 63 11.37 8.92 -7.12
C ASP A 63 11.27 7.41 -6.89
N LYS A 64 10.36 6.96 -6.01
CA LYS A 64 10.10 5.54 -5.78
C LYS A 64 9.34 4.91 -6.93
N LEU A 65 8.36 5.60 -7.51
CA LEU A 65 7.68 5.14 -8.72
C LEU A 65 8.69 4.91 -9.84
N ALA A 66 9.62 5.83 -10.08
CA ALA A 66 10.66 5.66 -11.10
C ALA A 66 11.55 4.43 -10.84
N SER A 67 12.01 4.23 -9.59
CA SER A 67 12.78 3.04 -9.23
C SER A 67 11.99 1.75 -9.36
N LEU A 68 10.71 1.77 -8.98
CA LEU A 68 9.83 0.62 -9.09
C LEU A 68 9.58 0.28 -10.57
N SER A 69 9.24 1.26 -11.40
CA SER A 69 9.05 1.06 -12.85
C SER A 69 10.29 0.45 -13.50
N SER A 70 11.48 0.93 -13.13
CA SER A 70 12.74 0.35 -13.61
C SER A 70 12.93 -1.12 -13.18
N ALA A 71 12.43 -1.51 -12.00
CA ALA A 71 12.56 -2.87 -11.49
C ALA A 71 11.50 -3.83 -12.04
N LEU A 72 10.27 -3.35 -12.25
CA LEU A 72 9.16 -4.13 -12.83
C LEU A 72 9.31 -4.30 -14.35
N GLY A 73 10.01 -3.38 -15.02
CA GLY A 73 10.20 -3.41 -16.46
C GLY A 73 8.84 -3.36 -17.20
N PRO A 74 8.62 -4.20 -18.22
CA PRO A 74 7.40 -4.19 -19.02
C PRO A 74 6.09 -4.39 -18.24
N MET A 75 6.16 -5.01 -17.05
CA MET A 75 4.99 -5.20 -16.19
C MET A 75 4.41 -3.86 -15.69
N THR A 76 5.22 -2.80 -15.68
CA THR A 76 4.77 -1.44 -15.33
C THR A 76 3.72 -0.91 -16.30
N ASP A 77 3.83 -1.28 -17.58
CA ASP A 77 2.99 -0.77 -18.65
C ASP A 77 1.71 -1.62 -18.86
N ASP A 78 1.51 -2.63 -18.02
CA ASP A 78 0.31 -3.45 -18.02
C ASP A 78 -0.91 -2.60 -17.62
N ALA A 79 -2.03 -2.75 -18.34
CA ALA A 79 -3.25 -2.00 -18.07
C ALA A 79 -3.84 -2.26 -16.68
N GLU A 80 -3.46 -3.37 -16.04
CA GLU A 80 -3.87 -3.75 -14.69
C GLU A 80 -2.98 -3.12 -13.59
N VAL A 81 -1.91 -2.40 -13.96
CA VAL A 81 -1.03 -1.67 -13.05
C VAL A 81 -1.28 -0.18 -13.20
N THR A 82 -1.72 0.48 -12.12
CA THR A 82 -1.91 1.94 -12.10
C THR A 82 -0.93 2.59 -11.15
N LEU A 83 -0.11 3.50 -11.66
CA LEU A 83 0.78 4.34 -10.87
C LEU A 83 0.13 5.69 -10.59
N ALA A 84 0.25 6.19 -9.35
CA ALA A 84 -0.23 7.50 -8.96
C ALA A 84 0.82 8.22 -8.12
N ASP A 85 1.18 9.45 -8.52
CA ASP A 85 2.06 10.31 -7.73
C ASP A 85 1.35 10.76 -6.45
N ILE A 86 1.71 10.15 -5.33
CA ILE A 86 1.11 10.45 -4.03
C ILE A 86 1.37 11.89 -3.57
N THR A 87 2.45 12.51 -4.05
CA THR A 87 2.78 13.90 -3.74
C THR A 87 1.84 14.88 -4.44
N GLU A 88 1.14 14.45 -5.49
CA GLU A 88 0.06 15.19 -6.12
C GLU A 88 -1.30 14.80 -5.56
N VAL A 89 -1.67 13.52 -5.70
CA VAL A 89 -3.04 13.05 -5.38
C VAL A 89 -3.30 13.03 -3.87
N GLY A 90 -2.25 12.82 -3.07
CA GLY A 90 -2.31 12.75 -1.61
C GLY A 90 -2.33 14.11 -0.91
N ARG A 91 -2.15 15.24 -1.62
CA ARG A 91 -2.33 16.59 -1.05
C ARG A 91 -3.75 16.80 -0.53
N ASN A 92 -4.71 16.09 -1.11
CA ASN A 92 -6.08 16.01 -0.64
C ASN A 92 -6.43 14.53 -0.33
N PRO A 93 -6.53 14.13 0.95
CA PRO A 93 -6.84 12.75 1.32
C PRO A 93 -8.15 12.22 0.72
N GLY A 94 -9.16 13.08 0.56
CA GLY A 94 -10.43 12.72 -0.09
C GLY A 94 -10.28 12.44 -1.59
N ARG A 95 -9.44 13.22 -2.29
CA ARG A 95 -9.12 12.97 -3.71
C ARG A 95 -8.38 11.63 -3.87
N LEU A 96 -7.39 11.37 -3.03
CA LEU A 96 -6.65 10.10 -3.02
C LEU A 96 -7.60 8.91 -2.84
N LEU A 97 -8.48 8.96 -1.83
CA LEU A 97 -9.46 7.90 -1.58
C LEU A 97 -10.46 7.76 -2.74
N GLY A 98 -10.89 8.88 -3.34
CA GLY A 98 -11.78 8.85 -4.51
C GLY A 98 -11.13 8.15 -5.71
N LEU A 99 -9.85 8.39 -5.97
CA LEU A 99 -9.11 7.74 -7.07
C LEU A 99 -8.90 6.25 -6.81
N ALA A 100 -8.46 5.88 -5.60
CA ALA A 100 -8.32 4.47 -5.21
C ALA A 100 -9.69 3.75 -5.24
N GLY A 101 -10.76 4.41 -4.78
CA GLY A 101 -12.13 3.92 -4.84
C GLY A 101 -12.62 3.70 -6.27
N ALA A 102 -12.34 4.63 -7.19
CA ALA A 102 -12.67 4.47 -8.60
C ALA A 102 -11.90 3.30 -9.25
N PHE A 103 -10.64 3.07 -8.84
CA PHE A 103 -9.88 1.92 -9.29
C PHE A 103 -10.47 0.59 -8.80
N VAL A 104 -10.85 0.51 -7.52
CA VAL A 104 -11.51 -0.67 -6.96
C VAL A 104 -12.86 -0.93 -7.63
N GLU A 105 -13.66 0.11 -7.85
CA GLU A 105 -14.99 0.00 -8.46
C GLU A 105 -14.93 -0.55 -9.90
N ARG A 106 -13.96 -0.08 -10.69
CA ARG A 106 -13.68 -0.59 -12.04
C ARG A 106 -13.45 -2.11 -12.06
N HIS A 107 -12.91 -2.65 -10.97
CA HIS A 107 -12.52 -4.05 -10.82
C HIS A 107 -13.38 -4.83 -9.82
N ARG A 108 -14.60 -4.36 -9.50
CA ARG A 108 -15.48 -4.97 -8.47
C ARG A 108 -15.74 -6.49 -8.59
N HIS A 109 -15.51 -7.07 -9.77
CA HIS A 109 -15.72 -8.47 -10.06
C HIS A 109 -14.55 -9.39 -9.64
N ARG A 110 -13.38 -8.83 -9.28
CA ARG A 110 -12.19 -9.59 -8.86
C ARG A 110 -11.45 -8.91 -7.69
N PRO A 111 -10.58 -9.63 -6.97
CA PRO A 111 -9.76 -9.03 -5.93
C PRO A 111 -8.81 -7.97 -6.49
N VAL A 112 -8.54 -6.94 -5.68
CA VAL A 112 -7.68 -5.80 -6.03
C VAL A 112 -6.60 -5.61 -4.97
N ARG A 113 -5.41 -5.20 -5.41
CA ARG A 113 -4.31 -4.82 -4.53
C ARG A 113 -4.05 -3.32 -4.57
N LEU A 114 -3.94 -2.71 -3.40
CA LEU A 114 -3.58 -1.31 -3.22
C LEU A 114 -2.30 -1.24 -2.40
N ILE A 115 -1.35 -0.43 -2.80
CA ILE A 115 -0.20 -0.08 -1.97
C ILE A 115 0.03 1.43 -2.02
N GLY A 116 0.26 2.04 -0.86
CA GLY A 116 0.38 3.48 -0.78
C GLY A 116 1.32 3.93 0.33
N GLU A 117 1.98 5.05 0.13
CA GLU A 117 2.80 5.71 1.15
C GLU A 117 2.20 7.09 1.43
N ALA A 118 1.14 7.12 2.24
CA ALA A 118 0.44 8.37 2.57
C ALA A 118 1.22 9.29 3.52
N VAL A 119 2.29 8.77 4.15
CA VAL A 119 3.25 9.51 4.99
C VAL A 119 4.61 9.47 4.31
N TRP A 120 4.96 10.50 3.53
CA TRP A 120 6.23 10.62 2.84
C TRP A 120 7.10 11.77 3.36
N ALA A 121 8.40 11.71 3.09
CA ALA A 121 9.35 12.76 3.45
C ALA A 121 8.96 14.08 2.76
N GLY A 122 8.73 15.12 3.56
CA GLY A 122 8.32 16.46 3.08
C GLY A 122 6.97 16.93 3.61
N ARG A 123 6.16 16.07 4.25
CA ARG A 123 4.98 16.53 5.02
C ARG A 123 5.41 17.20 6.33
N SER A 124 4.77 18.31 6.63
CA SER A 124 4.92 19.04 7.89
C SER A 124 4.24 18.30 9.06
N ALA A 125 4.64 18.65 10.28
CA ALA A 125 4.01 18.12 11.51
C ALA A 125 2.50 18.40 11.58
N VAL A 126 2.02 19.45 10.90
CA VAL A 126 0.60 19.82 10.83
C VAL A 126 -0.19 18.93 9.86
N GLU A 127 0.47 18.36 8.84
CA GLU A 127 -0.15 17.48 7.85
C GLU A 127 -0.20 16.01 8.30
N TYR A 128 0.55 15.65 9.34
CA TYR A 128 0.61 14.30 9.90
C TYR A 128 -0.73 13.80 10.48
N PRO A 129 -1.52 14.59 11.24
CA PRO A 129 -2.86 14.18 11.66
C PRO A 129 -3.79 13.82 10.49
N ALA A 130 -3.66 14.49 9.34
CA ALA A 130 -4.44 14.18 8.15
C ALA A 130 -4.04 12.84 7.52
N CYS A 131 -2.76 12.42 7.62
CA CYS A 131 -2.34 11.06 7.27
C CYS A 131 -2.98 10.03 8.20
N VAL A 132 -2.99 10.29 9.51
CA VAL A 132 -3.58 9.38 10.50
C VAL A 132 -5.10 9.26 10.30
N GLN A 133 -5.77 10.32 9.86
CA GLN A 133 -7.18 10.28 9.43
C GLN A 133 -7.36 9.49 8.14
N HIS A 134 -6.45 9.62 7.18
CA HIS A 134 -6.47 8.83 5.94
C HIS A 134 -6.48 7.33 6.24
N GLU A 135 -5.66 6.83 7.18
CA GLU A 135 -5.65 5.41 7.54
C GLU A 135 -6.99 4.88 8.07
N ALA A 136 -7.66 5.68 8.92
CA ALA A 136 -8.97 5.31 9.41
C ALA A 136 -10.03 5.31 8.29
N LEU A 137 -9.91 6.25 7.34
CA LEU A 137 -10.82 6.35 6.20
C LEU A 137 -10.61 5.23 5.19
N VAL A 138 -9.40 4.70 5.03
CA VAL A 138 -9.12 3.52 4.19
C VAL A 138 -9.92 2.32 4.68
N ASN A 139 -9.98 2.09 6.00
CA ASN A 139 -10.79 0.99 6.57
C ASN A 139 -12.27 1.16 6.20
N LEU A 140 -12.82 2.36 6.39
CA LEU A 140 -14.23 2.63 6.12
C LEU A 140 -14.56 2.58 4.61
N ALA A 141 -13.64 3.01 3.75
CA ALA A 141 -13.86 3.09 2.31
C ALA A 141 -13.93 1.71 1.64
N PHE A 142 -13.18 0.75 2.18
CA PHE A 142 -13.00 -0.56 1.54
C PHE A 142 -13.55 -1.74 2.35
N ASP A 143 -14.15 -1.50 3.52
CA ASP A 143 -14.86 -2.53 4.28
C ASP A 143 -15.90 -3.25 3.40
N GLY A 144 -15.97 -4.58 3.53
CA GLY A 144 -16.82 -5.43 2.71
C GLY A 144 -16.45 -5.49 1.22
N ARG A 145 -15.26 -5.04 0.81
CA ARG A 145 -14.73 -5.18 -0.57
C ARG A 145 -13.58 -6.18 -0.61
N ARG A 146 -13.40 -6.84 -1.77
CA ARG A 146 -12.26 -7.74 -2.05
C ARG A 146 -10.98 -6.95 -2.32
N VAL A 147 -10.41 -6.36 -1.28
CA VAL A 147 -9.25 -5.48 -1.38
C VAL A 147 -8.16 -5.91 -0.39
N THR A 148 -6.93 -6.03 -0.89
CA THR A 148 -5.73 -6.10 -0.05
C THR A 148 -4.99 -4.77 -0.16
N ALA A 149 -4.99 -3.99 0.91
CA ALA A 149 -4.33 -2.70 1.00
C ALA A 149 -3.10 -2.77 1.91
N VAL A 150 -1.97 -2.23 1.45
CA VAL A 150 -0.75 -2.07 2.25
C VAL A 150 -0.31 -0.61 2.31
N CYS A 151 -0.29 -0.04 3.51
CA CYS A 151 0.29 1.27 3.76
C CYS A 151 1.76 1.14 4.16
N LEU A 152 2.63 1.80 3.41
CA LEU A 152 4.08 1.86 3.62
C LEU A 152 4.45 3.01 4.54
N TYR A 153 5.41 2.79 5.42
CA TYR A 153 5.96 3.83 6.29
C TYR A 153 7.48 3.78 6.38
N ASP A 154 8.10 4.95 6.20
CA ASP A 154 9.52 5.15 6.43
C ASP A 154 9.86 5.16 7.92
N ALA A 155 10.51 4.10 8.38
CA ALA A 155 11.01 3.97 9.74
C ALA A 155 12.52 4.24 9.86
N SER A 156 13.18 4.75 8.81
CA SER A 156 14.63 5.03 8.83
C SER A 156 15.00 6.15 9.81
N GLY A 157 14.11 7.12 10.03
CA GLY A 157 14.33 8.27 10.91
C GLY A 157 13.64 8.22 12.28
N TRP A 158 12.92 7.15 12.63
CA TRP A 158 12.06 7.11 13.82
C TRP A 158 12.52 6.06 14.86
N PRO A 159 12.65 6.42 16.16
CA PRO A 159 12.85 5.43 17.20
C PRO A 159 11.61 4.53 17.34
N THR A 160 11.84 3.24 17.58
CA THR A 160 10.86 2.13 17.59
C THR A 160 9.70 2.24 18.60
N ARG A 161 9.44 3.39 19.25
CA ARG A 161 8.37 3.58 20.25
C ARG A 161 7.14 4.34 19.73
N SER A 162 7.21 4.97 18.56
CA SER A 162 6.14 5.83 18.03
C SER A 162 5.03 5.08 17.24
N TRP A 163 5.20 3.79 16.97
CA TRP A 163 4.30 3.00 16.10
C TRP A 163 2.97 2.59 16.73
N ARG A 164 2.87 2.55 18.07
CA ARG A 164 1.66 2.04 18.75
C ARG A 164 0.41 2.87 18.40
N THR A 165 0.56 4.18 18.24
CA THR A 165 -0.54 5.08 17.91
C THR A 165 -1.02 4.90 16.46
N LEU A 166 -0.10 4.68 15.52
CA LEU A 166 -0.44 4.49 14.10
C LEU A 166 -1.05 3.10 13.85
N GLY A 167 -0.45 2.06 14.43
CA GLY A 167 -0.91 0.67 14.29
C GLY A 167 -2.31 0.42 14.82
N SER A 168 -2.74 1.15 15.85
CA SER A 168 -4.10 1.03 16.40
C SER A 168 -5.23 1.49 15.46
N ARG A 169 -4.89 2.16 14.34
CA ARG A 169 -5.85 2.73 13.39
C ARG A 169 -5.95 1.96 12.08
N ILE A 170 -5.07 0.98 11.86
CA ILE A 170 -5.22 -0.05 10.84
C ILE A 170 -5.98 -1.17 11.56
N ARG A 171 -7.29 -1.27 11.36
CA ARG A 171 -8.21 -2.22 12.03
C ARG A 171 -8.98 -3.05 11.03
#